data_AF-A0A969F8D5-F1
#
_entry.id   AF-A0A969F8D5-F1
#
_cell.length_a   1.000
_cell.length_b   1.000
_cell.length_c   1.000
_cell.angle_alpha   90.00
_cell.angle_beta   90.00
_cell.angle_gamma   90.00
#
_symmetry.space_group_name_H-M   'P 1'
#
loop_
_entity.id
_entity.type
_entity.pdbx_description
1 polymer ?
#
loop_
_entity_poly.entity_id
_entity_poly.type
_entity_poly.pdbx_seq_one_letter_code
_entity_poly.pdbx_strand_id
1 'polypeptide(L)'
;MSKEELLPIFVAALKKINPEFRPEWIRQSWLFREKYAQPVPLLNHSQAIPDIRTPLPGLYFASMSQVYPWDRGTNYAVEIGRRAATLMLSPAQQEI
;
A
#
# COMPACT_ATOMS: atom_id res chain seq x y z
N MET A 1 -20.56 -8.97 -7.46
CA MET A 1 -19.46 -9.93 -7.21
C MET A 1 -19.25 -10.12 -5.71
N SER A 2 -20.10 -10.93 -5.08
CA SER A 2 -19.95 -11.50 -3.74
C SER A 2 -18.79 -12.50 -3.70
N LYS A 3 -18.56 -13.15 -2.56
CA LYS A 3 -17.55 -14.22 -2.44
C LYS A 3 -17.98 -15.45 -3.23
N GLU A 4 -19.27 -15.74 -3.20
CA GLU A 4 -19.94 -16.87 -3.83
C GLU A 4 -19.95 -16.72 -5.36
N GLU A 5 -20.07 -15.49 -5.87
CA GLU A 5 -19.92 -15.19 -7.31
C GLU A 5 -18.46 -15.23 -7.79
N LEU A 6 -17.49 -14.90 -6.93
CA LEU A 6 -16.07 -14.89 -7.29
C LEU A 6 -15.42 -16.29 -7.22
N LEU A 7 -15.78 -17.10 -6.23
CA LEU A 7 -15.14 -18.39 -5.97
C LEU A 7 -15.12 -19.33 -7.20
N PRO A 8 -16.20 -19.49 -7.99
CA PRO A 8 -16.18 -20.32 -9.20
C PRO A 8 -15.19 -19.83 -10.26
N ILE A 9 -14.98 -18.52 -10.39
CA ILE A 9 -14.06 -17.91 -11.36
C ILE A 9 -12.62 -18.27 -10.98
N PHE A 10 -12.26 -18.14 -9.70
CA PHE A 10 -10.95 -18.54 -9.21
C PHE A 10 -10.74 -20.07 -9.29
N VAL A 11 -11.76 -20.89 -8.97
CA VAL A 11 -11.70 -22.36 -9.12
C VAL A 11 -11.40 -22.76 -10.56
N ALA A 12 -12.08 -22.14 -11.54
CA ALA A 12 -11.85 -22.40 -12.96
C ALA A 12 -10.45 -21.98 -13.42
N ALA A 13 -9.89 -20.90 -12.86
CA ALA A 13 -8.51 -20.49 -13.13
C ALA A 13 -7.47 -21.44 -12.49
N LEU A 14 -7.69 -21.87 -11.24
CA LEU A 14 -6.80 -22.80 -10.53
C LEU A 14 -6.70 -24.15 -11.26
N LYS A 15 -7.80 -24.65 -11.84
CA LYS A 15 -7.81 -25.88 -12.66
C LYS A 15 -6.97 -25.77 -13.94
N LYS A 16 -6.78 -24.56 -14.48
CA LYS A 16 -5.88 -24.31 -15.64
C LYS A 16 -4.41 -24.31 -15.24
N ILE A 17 -4.09 -23.84 -14.02
CA ILE A 17 -2.73 -23.83 -13.47
C ILE A 17 -2.31 -25.24 -13.05
N ASN A 18 -3.23 -25.99 -12.42
CA ASN A 18 -3.02 -27.38 -12.02
C ASN A 18 -4.23 -28.24 -12.44
N PRO A 19 -4.10 -29.06 -13.51
CA PRO A 19 -5.17 -29.95 -13.97
C PRO A 19 -5.64 -30.97 -12.93
N GLU A 20 -4.85 -31.31 -11.91
CA GLU A 20 -5.25 -32.21 -10.83
C GLU A 20 -5.98 -31.52 -9.68
N PHE A 21 -6.04 -30.18 -9.67
CA PHE A 21 -6.78 -29.42 -8.66
C PHE A 21 -8.25 -29.85 -8.62
N ARG A 22 -8.80 -30.06 -7.42
CA ARG A 22 -10.23 -30.37 -7.22
C ARG A 22 -10.85 -29.39 -6.22
N PRO A 23 -12.11 -28.94 -6.41
CA PRO A 23 -12.73 -27.95 -5.52
C PRO A 23 -12.72 -28.33 -4.03
N GLU A 24 -12.75 -29.63 -3.73
CA GLU A 24 -12.74 -30.19 -2.37
C GLU A 24 -11.39 -29.98 -1.65
N TRP A 25 -10.35 -29.53 -2.34
CA TRP A 25 -9.09 -29.10 -1.71
C TRP A 25 -9.24 -27.75 -0.99
N ILE A 26 -10.28 -26.97 -1.31
CA ILE A 26 -10.57 -25.69 -0.66
C ILE A 26 -11.19 -25.96 0.71
N ARG A 27 -10.40 -25.76 1.77
CA ARG A 27 -10.90 -25.87 3.15
C ARG A 27 -11.82 -24.71 3.53
N GLN A 28 -11.45 -23.49 3.15
CA GLN A 28 -12.14 -22.25 3.51
C GLN A 28 -11.88 -21.16 2.45
N SER A 29 -12.75 -20.15 2.39
CA SER A 29 -12.59 -18.99 1.51
C SER A 29 -13.09 -17.70 2.18
N TRP A 30 -12.35 -16.62 1.93
CA TRP A 30 -12.61 -15.28 2.47
C TRP A 30 -12.60 -14.26 1.34
N LEU A 31 -13.34 -13.17 1.52
CA LEU A 31 -13.32 -12.03 0.62
C LEU A 31 -13.12 -10.76 1.45
N PHE A 32 -11.98 -10.12 1.26
CA PHE A 32 -11.68 -8.82 1.82
C PHE A 32 -11.96 -7.74 0.78
N ARG A 33 -12.40 -6.57 1.23
CA ARG A 33 -12.57 -5.38 0.38
C ARG A 33 -12.03 -4.18 1.14
N GLU A 34 -11.23 -3.39 0.46
CA GLU A 34 -10.77 -2.09 0.95
C GLU A 34 -10.78 -1.13 -0.25
N LYS A 35 -11.36 0.07 -0.07
CA LYS A 35 -11.49 1.06 -1.14
C LYS A 35 -10.12 1.59 -1.57
N TYR A 36 -9.17 1.64 -0.64
CA TYR A 36 -7.79 2.08 -0.85
C TYR A 36 -6.81 0.90 -0.83
N ALA A 37 -7.30 -0.30 -1.25
CA ALA A 37 -6.53 -1.54 -1.30
C ALA A 37 -5.27 -1.45 -2.16
N GLN A 38 -5.20 -0.53 -3.13
CA GLN A 38 -4.00 -0.22 -3.90
C GLN A 38 -4.04 1.27 -4.31
N PRO A 39 -2.96 2.06 -4.11
CA PRO A 39 -2.87 3.40 -4.66
C PRO A 39 -2.74 3.29 -6.19
N VAL A 40 -3.49 4.12 -6.91
CA VAL A 40 -3.39 4.23 -8.37
C VAL A 40 -2.87 5.64 -8.68
N PRO A 41 -1.58 5.81 -9.02
CA PRO A 41 -1.04 7.11 -9.40
C PRO A 41 -1.76 7.66 -10.63
N LEU A 42 -2.17 8.93 -10.55
CA LEU A 42 -2.73 9.65 -11.70
C LEU A 42 -1.61 10.12 -12.65
N LEU A 43 -1.99 10.65 -13.81
CA LEU A 43 -1.04 11.37 -14.67
C LEU A 43 -0.39 12.51 -13.88
N ASN A 44 0.93 12.69 -14.02
CA ASN A 44 1.74 13.68 -13.31
C ASN A 44 1.70 13.58 -11.77
N HIS A 45 1.38 12.41 -11.19
CA HIS A 45 1.30 12.23 -9.73
C HIS A 45 2.58 12.63 -8.97
N SER A 46 3.75 12.60 -9.61
CA SER A 46 5.01 13.10 -9.05
C SER A 46 4.95 14.57 -8.58
N GLN A 47 4.08 15.39 -9.17
CA GLN A 47 3.87 16.79 -8.77
C GLN A 47 2.92 16.94 -7.57
N ALA A 48 2.21 15.87 -7.19
CA ALA A 48 1.24 15.84 -6.09
C ALA A 48 1.74 15.05 -4.86
N ILE A 49 3.02 14.66 -4.84
CA ILE A 49 3.62 13.97 -3.68
C ILE A 49 3.84 14.99 -2.56
N PRO A 50 3.27 14.78 -1.36
CA PRO A 50 3.46 15.69 -0.23
C PRO A 50 4.84 15.52 0.39
N ASP A 51 5.47 16.63 0.74
CA ASP A 51 6.74 16.63 1.48
C ASP A 51 6.61 15.96 2.86
N ILE A 52 7.73 15.43 3.37
CA ILE A 52 7.78 14.83 4.71
C ILE A 52 7.67 15.90 5.80
N ARG A 53 8.20 17.11 5.55
CA ARG A 53 8.05 18.25 6.46
C ARG A 53 6.81 19.03 6.05
N THR A 54 5.85 19.18 6.96
CA THR A 54 4.64 19.97 6.68
C THR A 54 4.90 21.46 6.96
N PRO A 55 4.02 22.38 6.49
CA PRO A 55 4.08 23.79 6.90
C PRO A 55 3.80 24.04 8.39
N LEU A 56 3.28 23.05 9.12
CA LEU A 56 2.97 23.18 10.55
C LEU A 56 4.20 22.80 11.39
N PRO A 57 4.69 23.70 12.28
CA PRO A 57 5.85 23.41 13.13
C PRO A 57 5.67 22.12 13.96
N GLY A 58 6.70 21.28 14.00
CA GLY A 58 6.69 20.01 14.71
C GLY A 58 5.88 18.88 14.05
N LEU A 59 5.13 19.14 12.98
CA LEU A 59 4.35 18.12 12.28
C LEU A 59 5.06 17.63 11.00
N TYR A 60 5.22 16.31 10.92
CA TYR A 60 5.83 15.61 9.79
C TYR A 60 4.84 14.56 9.25
N PHE A 61 4.84 14.38 7.93
CA PHE A 61 3.93 13.48 7.23
C PHE A 61 4.71 12.34 6.58
N ALA A 62 4.45 11.10 7.00
CA ALA A 62 5.05 9.90 6.42
C ALA A 62 3.94 8.88 6.10
N SER A 63 3.73 8.61 4.81
CA SER A 63 2.60 7.85 4.31
C SER A 63 2.93 7.10 3.01
N MET A 64 2.03 6.21 2.60
CA MET A 64 2.13 5.50 1.33
C MET A 64 1.99 6.40 0.10
N SER A 65 1.44 7.62 0.23
CA SER A 65 1.37 8.60 -0.88
C SER A 65 2.75 9.13 -1.31
N GLN A 66 3.78 8.90 -0.50
CA GLN A 66 5.17 9.25 -0.78
C GLN A 66 5.99 8.06 -1.29
N VAL A 67 5.39 6.87 -1.35
CA VAL A 67 5.97 5.69 -1.99
C VAL A 67 5.63 5.76 -3.47
N TYR A 68 6.51 6.41 -4.23
CA TYR A 68 6.42 6.61 -5.68
C TYR A 68 7.84 6.62 -6.27
N PRO A 69 8.07 6.08 -7.48
CA PRO A 69 7.12 5.39 -8.37
C PRO A 69 6.86 3.93 -7.98
N TRP A 70 7.35 3.50 -6.82
CA TRP A 70 7.27 2.12 -6.32
C TRP A 70 5.88 1.77 -5.78
N ASP A 71 5.55 0.48 -5.73
CA ASP A 71 4.38 -0.02 -4.98
C ASP A 71 4.71 -0.16 -3.47
N ARG A 72 3.67 -0.28 -2.63
CA ARG A 72 3.70 -0.14 -1.16
C ARG A 72 4.41 -1.26 -0.37
N GLY A 73 5.72 -1.38 -0.52
CA GLY A 73 6.53 -2.32 0.26
C GLY A 73 6.82 -1.84 1.69
N THR A 74 6.89 -2.78 2.64
CA THR A 74 7.29 -2.50 4.04
C THR A 74 8.69 -1.89 4.15
N ASN A 75 9.58 -2.19 3.20
CA ASN A 75 10.90 -1.57 3.07
C ASN A 75 10.80 -0.04 2.90
N TYR A 76 9.87 0.46 2.08
CA TYR A 76 9.68 1.89 1.87
C TYR A 76 9.02 2.56 3.07
N ALA A 77 8.13 1.86 3.78
CA ALA A 77 7.57 2.34 5.05
C ALA A 77 8.67 2.53 6.13
N VAL A 78 9.63 1.61 6.21
CA VAL A 78 10.80 1.74 7.10
C VAL A 78 11.75 2.85 6.66
N GLU A 79 11.99 3.01 5.35
CA GLU A 79 12.81 4.09 4.80
C GLU A 79 12.22 5.47 5.11
N ILE A 80 10.94 5.71 4.81
CA ILE A 80 10.31 7.01 5.03
C ILE A 80 10.20 7.34 6.53
N GLY A 81 9.96 6.34 7.38
CA GLY A 81 10.00 6.53 8.84
C GLY A 81 11.37 6.99 9.33
N ARG A 82 12.46 6.40 8.83
CA ARG A 82 13.83 6.86 9.13
C ARG A 82 14.09 8.27 8.60
N ARG A 83 13.68 8.58 7.37
CA ARG A 83 13.82 9.93 6.78
C ARG A 83 13.06 10.99 7.59
N ALA A 84 11.86 10.69 8.06
CA ALA A 84 11.09 11.58 8.93
C ALA A 84 11.81 11.81 10.27
N ALA A 85 12.30 10.75 10.92
CA ALA A 85 13.06 10.87 12.17
C ALA A 85 14.35 11.70 12.01
N THR A 86 15.10 11.52 10.91
CA THR A 86 16.28 12.35 10.62
C THR A 86 15.92 13.82 10.44
N LEU A 87 14.80 14.13 9.79
CA LEU A 87 14.33 15.52 9.64
C LEU A 87 13.89 16.13 10.98
N MET A 88 13.17 15.36 11.81
CA MET A 88 12.76 15.76 13.17
C MET A 88 13.95 16.12 14.08
N LEU A 89 15.05 15.38 13.96
CA LEU A 89 16.27 15.57 14.76
C LEU A 89 17.24 16.58 14.16
N SER A 90 16.98 17.10 12.95
CA SER A 90 17.85 18.10 12.32
C SER A 90 17.75 19.44 13.07
N PRO A 91 18.87 20.16 13.32
CA PRO A 91 18.90 21.34 14.18
C PRO A 91 18.23 22.60 13.61
N ALA A 92 17.34 22.46 12.63
CA ALA A 92 16.68 23.57 11.94
C ALA A 92 15.51 24.23 12.71
N GLN A 93 15.20 23.80 13.94
CA GLN A 93 14.09 24.33 14.76
C GLN A 93 14.37 24.27 16.28
N GLN A 94 15.42 24.95 16.76
CA GLN A 94 15.56 25.33 18.19
C GLN A 94 15.32 26.85 18.40
N GLU A 95 14.36 27.42 17.67
CA GLU A 95 13.88 28.79 17.88
C GLU A 95 12.37 28.81 18.12
N ILE A 96 11.99 28.57 19.38
CA ILE A 96 10.90 29.25 20.12
C ILE A 96 11.39 29.41 21.56
#